data_AF-A0A497Q383-F1
#
_entry.id   AF-A0A497Q383-F1
#
_cell.length_a   1.000
_cell.length_b   1.000
_cell.length_c   1.000
_cell.angle_alpha   90.00
_cell.angle_beta   90.00
_cell.angle_gamma   90.00
#
_symmetry.space_group_name_H-M   'P 1'
#
loop_
_entity.id
_entity.type
_entity.pdbx_description
1 polymer ?
#
loop_
_entity_poly.entity_id
_entity_poly.type
_entity_poly.pdbx_seq_one_letter_code
_entity_poly.pdbx_strand_id
1 'polypeptide(L)'
;MDLGESILGLNGQTQEKLVRGCPCYREFGESVCLNDDDVMPVSAISVDTSFFEHVRSHLDLEEMKSDSEGMCYLLIFLDRTDGYCYCVSQNRPLMIDGKHVTVSDIDGALQFVTNTEKSSDGLLCSECLYKYLRTLGEASEGYLTDSERETIIGQYIKEVGYRMASELSGTTVENPLHVTENQKNRIRERIQEVSKSRSRWASVLLRLKRSGTDGDVIDLIDNYRSLHRLEAVFLHQVLQLDEDTEHNNPSTNLRFMQGTSRKLLSLTQAIRRQTETLVNEHKVEGELKTLLLRSAEKRREMEPRFSNLTSVLSEIGAHTTSQ
;
A
#
# COMPACT_ATOMS: atom_id res chain seq x y z
N MET A 1 27.90 -13.64 -0.38
CA MET A 1 28.16 -12.35 -1.04
C MET A 1 26.92 -12.02 -1.83
N ASP A 2 26.44 -10.81 -1.58
CA ASP A 2 25.16 -10.16 -1.90
C ASP A 2 24.33 -10.66 -3.09
N LEU A 3 23.07 -11.01 -2.77
CA LEU A 3 21.91 -10.85 -3.64
C LEU A 3 20.83 -10.20 -2.78
N GLY A 4 20.79 -8.87 -2.79
CA GLY A 4 19.97 -8.07 -1.87
C GLY A 4 20.01 -6.57 -2.15
N GLU A 5 19.96 -6.19 -3.41
CA GLU A 5 19.74 -4.81 -3.88
C GLU A 5 18.79 -4.94 -5.08
N SER A 6 17.76 -4.15 -5.33
CA SER A 6 17.06 -3.07 -4.65
C SER A 6 15.83 -2.84 -5.53
N ILE A 7 14.62 -3.19 -5.08
CA ILE A 7 13.37 -2.88 -5.82
C ILE A 7 12.84 -1.48 -5.41
N LEU A 8 13.52 -0.80 -4.48
CA LEU A 8 13.15 0.53 -4.04
C LEU A 8 14.39 1.42 -3.92
N GLY A 9 14.68 2.15 -4.99
CA GLY A 9 15.44 3.39 -4.86
C GLY A 9 16.22 3.83 -6.08
N LEU A 10 15.56 4.49 -7.04
CA LEU A 10 16.15 5.68 -7.67
C LEU A 10 15.10 6.80 -7.74
N ASN A 11 15.40 7.86 -7.01
CA ASN A 11 14.74 9.15 -7.07
C ASN A 11 14.93 9.80 -8.45
N GLY A 12 13.88 10.45 -8.96
CA GLY A 12 13.99 11.55 -9.93
C GLY A 12 13.63 11.20 -11.38
N GLN A 13 12.43 11.61 -11.80
CA GLN A 13 12.06 11.89 -13.19
C GLN A 13 12.09 10.73 -14.22
N THR A 14 11.21 9.75 -14.04
CA THR A 14 10.38 9.19 -15.14
C THR A 14 9.26 8.39 -14.48
N GLN A 15 8.02 8.90 -14.49
CA GLN A 15 6.87 8.03 -14.22
C GLN A 15 6.89 6.94 -15.28
N GLU A 16 7.04 5.68 -14.89
CA GLU A 16 6.99 4.54 -15.81
C GLU A 16 5.68 4.62 -16.59
N LYS A 17 5.79 4.84 -17.91
CA LYS A 17 4.64 4.95 -18.82
C LYS A 17 4.13 3.58 -19.25
N LEU A 18 4.85 2.52 -18.94
CA LEU A 18 4.56 1.16 -19.37
C LEU A 18 4.48 0.27 -18.15
N VAL A 19 3.44 -0.55 -18.11
CA VAL A 19 3.16 -1.44 -16.99
C VAL A 19 3.14 -2.88 -17.49
N ARG A 20 3.88 -3.75 -16.81
CA ARG A 20 3.92 -5.20 -17.06
C ARG A 20 2.72 -5.88 -16.43
N GLY A 21 1.76 -6.24 -17.25
CA GLY A 21 0.47 -6.83 -16.88
C GLY A 21 -0.66 -6.15 -17.64
N CYS A 22 -1.65 -6.92 -18.09
CA CYS A 22 -2.81 -6.40 -18.80
C CYS A 22 -4.08 -6.81 -18.06
N PRO A 23 -4.90 -5.87 -17.53
CA PRO A 23 -6.11 -6.23 -16.78
C PRO A 23 -7.12 -7.00 -17.64
N CYS A 24 -7.09 -6.85 -18.97
CA CYS A 24 -8.00 -7.56 -19.87
C CYS A 24 -7.55 -9.01 -20.14
N TYR A 25 -6.35 -9.43 -19.74
CA TYR A 25 -5.84 -10.78 -20.01
C TYR A 25 -6.33 -11.83 -19.00
N ARG A 26 -6.85 -12.97 -19.47
CA ARG A 26 -7.24 -14.13 -18.64
C ARG A 26 -6.80 -15.46 -19.22
N GLU A 27 -6.65 -16.44 -18.34
CA GLU A 27 -6.45 -17.85 -18.69
C GLU A 27 -7.61 -18.68 -18.14
N PHE A 28 -8.39 -19.30 -19.03
CA PHE A 28 -9.45 -20.25 -18.68
C PHE A 28 -9.14 -21.66 -19.23
N GLY A 29 -7.86 -21.99 -19.36
CA GLY A 29 -7.33 -23.12 -20.14
C GLY A 29 -6.82 -22.68 -21.51
N GLU A 30 -7.51 -21.75 -22.15
CA GLU A 30 -7.02 -20.94 -23.27
C GLU A 30 -6.82 -19.48 -22.81
N SER A 31 -5.85 -18.80 -23.42
CA SER A 31 -5.54 -17.39 -23.17
C SER A 31 -6.52 -16.49 -23.94
N VAL A 32 -7.19 -15.58 -23.23
CA VAL A 32 -8.20 -14.68 -23.80
C VAL A 32 -7.98 -13.23 -23.35
N CYS A 33 -8.39 -12.30 -24.20
CA CYS A 33 -8.55 -10.89 -23.89
C CYS A 33 -10.04 -10.60 -23.65
N LEU A 34 -10.33 -9.82 -22.61
CA LEU A 34 -11.67 -9.40 -22.16
C LEU A 34 -11.85 -7.88 -22.27
N ASN A 35 -11.20 -7.24 -23.23
CA ASN A 35 -11.29 -5.79 -23.37
C ASN A 35 -12.71 -5.41 -23.83
N ASP A 36 -13.34 -4.49 -23.11
CA ASP A 36 -14.74 -4.09 -23.30
C ASP A 36 -15.74 -5.26 -23.22
N ASP A 37 -15.44 -6.25 -22.37
CA ASP A 37 -16.22 -7.48 -22.19
C ASP A 37 -16.38 -8.34 -23.45
N ASP A 38 -15.63 -8.05 -24.50
CA ASP A 38 -15.49 -8.90 -25.67
C ASP A 38 -14.48 -10.01 -25.40
N VAL A 39 -14.81 -11.25 -25.79
CA VAL A 39 -13.97 -12.43 -25.52
C VAL A 39 -13.20 -12.80 -26.77
N MET A 40 -11.93 -12.40 -26.82
CA MET A 40 -11.05 -12.66 -27.96
C MET A 40 -9.93 -13.62 -27.57
N PRO A 41 -9.76 -14.77 -28.27
CA PRO A 41 -8.60 -15.63 -28.06
C PRO A 41 -7.30 -14.89 -28.38
N VAL A 42 -6.30 -15.02 -27.51
CA VAL A 42 -5.01 -14.36 -27.69
C VAL A 42 -3.83 -15.29 -27.42
N SER A 43 -2.76 -15.10 -28.17
CA SER A 43 -1.43 -15.61 -27.85
C SER A 43 -0.68 -14.55 -27.05
N ALA A 44 -0.45 -14.83 -25.77
CA ALA A 44 0.25 -13.92 -24.88
C ALA A 44 1.76 -14.17 -24.90
N ILE A 45 2.53 -13.10 -25.00
CA ILE A 45 3.98 -13.10 -24.81
C ILE A 45 4.34 -12.03 -23.79
N SER A 46 5.24 -12.34 -22.86
CA SER A 46 5.79 -11.35 -21.93
C SER A 46 6.93 -10.61 -22.61
N VAL A 47 6.79 -9.31 -22.80
CA VAL A 47 7.79 -8.46 -23.47
C VAL A 47 8.41 -7.49 -22.45
N ASP A 48 9.72 -7.27 -22.57
CA ASP A 48 10.42 -6.31 -21.74
C ASP A 48 10.06 -4.87 -22.12
N THR A 49 9.84 -4.02 -21.11
CA THR A 49 9.49 -2.60 -21.28
C THR A 49 10.56 -1.80 -22.02
N SER A 50 11.84 -2.21 -21.95
CA SER A 50 12.95 -1.58 -22.68
C SER A 50 12.76 -1.58 -24.20
N PHE A 51 11.97 -2.52 -24.74
CA PHE A 51 11.65 -2.55 -26.17
C PHE A 51 10.84 -1.33 -26.63
N PHE A 52 10.19 -0.62 -25.71
CA PHE A 52 9.27 0.47 -26.00
C PHE A 52 9.72 1.82 -25.39
N GLU A 53 11.01 2.00 -25.10
CA GLU A 53 11.57 3.21 -24.46
C GLU A 53 11.25 4.53 -25.17
N HIS A 54 10.97 4.48 -26.47
CA HIS A 54 10.73 5.65 -27.31
C HIS A 54 9.25 6.08 -27.35
N VAL A 55 8.32 5.30 -26.78
CA VAL A 55 6.89 5.60 -26.80
C VAL A 55 6.60 6.76 -25.86
N ARG A 56 6.09 7.88 -26.40
CA ARG A 56 5.79 9.10 -25.64
C ARG A 56 4.30 9.36 -25.52
N SER A 57 3.52 8.92 -26.49
CA SER A 57 2.06 9.04 -26.61
C SER A 57 1.47 7.76 -27.22
N HIS A 58 0.15 7.57 -27.10
CA HIS A 58 -0.52 6.44 -27.76
C HIS A 58 -0.37 6.46 -29.29
N LEU A 59 -0.12 7.62 -29.91
CA LEU A 59 0.13 7.72 -31.35
C LEU A 59 1.41 6.98 -31.77
N ASP A 60 2.41 6.93 -30.89
CA ASP A 60 3.67 6.22 -31.16
C ASP A 60 3.50 4.69 -31.10
N LEU A 61 2.40 4.20 -30.50
CA LEU A 61 2.08 2.78 -30.47
C LEU A 61 1.64 2.25 -31.85
N GLU A 62 1.22 3.12 -32.76
CA GLU A 62 0.76 2.70 -34.09
C GLU A 62 1.87 2.01 -34.90
N GLU A 63 3.12 2.43 -34.71
CA GLU A 63 4.30 1.83 -35.34
C GLU A 63 4.77 0.55 -34.61
N MET A 64 4.29 0.32 -33.38
CA MET A 64 4.76 -0.73 -32.47
C MET A 64 3.72 -1.82 -32.22
N LYS A 65 2.48 -1.65 -32.72
CA LYS A 65 1.40 -2.62 -32.58
C LYS A 65 1.70 -3.90 -33.36
N SER A 66 1.09 -5.00 -32.96
CA SER A 66 1.22 -6.27 -33.67
C SER A 66 0.42 -6.27 -34.98
N ASP A 67 0.98 -6.88 -36.01
CA ASP A 67 0.24 -7.21 -37.25
C ASP A 67 -0.84 -8.28 -37.03
N SER A 68 -0.83 -8.97 -35.89
CA SER A 68 -1.79 -10.01 -35.54
C SER A 68 -2.75 -9.53 -34.44
N GLU A 69 -4.05 -9.55 -34.74
CA GLU A 69 -5.11 -9.16 -33.81
C GLU A 69 -5.16 -10.05 -32.56
N GLY A 70 -4.69 -11.29 -32.67
CA GLY A 70 -4.62 -12.25 -31.57
C GLY A 70 -3.39 -12.11 -30.68
N MET A 71 -2.49 -11.14 -30.89
CA MET A 71 -1.28 -11.03 -30.06
C MET A 71 -1.47 -10.11 -28.86
N CYS A 72 -1.02 -10.57 -27.68
CA CYS A 72 -1.00 -9.80 -26.45
C CYS A 72 0.43 -9.71 -25.88
N TYR A 73 0.98 -8.51 -25.76
CA TYR A 73 2.32 -8.30 -25.18
C TYR A 73 2.34 -8.28 -23.65
N LEU A 74 1.16 -8.46 -23.01
CA LEU A 74 0.97 -8.27 -21.57
C LEU A 74 1.53 -6.92 -21.07
N LEU A 75 1.45 -5.90 -21.92
CA LEU A 75 1.91 -4.55 -21.64
C LEU A 75 0.80 -3.56 -21.89
N ILE A 76 0.66 -2.61 -20.96
CA ILE A 76 -0.25 -1.47 -21.09
C ILE A 76 0.56 -0.18 -21.03
N PHE A 77 0.13 0.80 -21.83
CA PHE A 77 0.70 2.14 -21.86
C PHE A 77 -0.21 3.10 -21.10
N LEU A 78 0.39 3.91 -20.24
CA LEU A 78 -0.25 4.96 -19.46
C LEU A 78 -0.03 6.30 -20.17
N ASP A 79 -0.99 6.73 -20.99
CA ASP A 79 -0.91 8.03 -21.64
C ASP A 79 -1.32 9.11 -20.64
N ARG A 80 -0.33 9.69 -19.97
CA ARG A 80 -0.56 10.74 -18.98
C ARG A 80 -1.01 12.07 -19.59
N THR A 81 -1.02 12.18 -20.92
CA THR A 81 -1.45 13.39 -21.63
C THR A 81 -2.96 13.45 -21.77
N ASP A 82 -3.58 12.35 -22.20
CA ASP A 82 -5.03 12.22 -22.33
C ASP A 82 -5.69 11.59 -21.09
N GLY A 83 -4.90 10.95 -20.22
CA GLY A 83 -5.35 10.37 -18.97
C GLY A 83 -5.86 8.93 -19.09
N TYR A 84 -5.71 8.28 -20.24
CA TYR A 84 -6.21 6.93 -20.50
C TYR A 84 -5.12 5.88 -20.67
N CYS A 85 -5.53 4.63 -20.55
CA CYS A 85 -4.66 3.48 -20.72
C CYS A 85 -4.90 2.79 -22.07
N TYR A 86 -3.82 2.31 -22.68
CA TYR A 86 -3.85 1.69 -24.00
C TYR A 86 -3.17 0.33 -23.99
N CYS A 87 -3.73 -0.61 -24.74
CA CYS A 87 -3.09 -1.89 -25.02
C CYS A 87 -1.91 -1.65 -25.98
N VAL A 88 -0.69 -2.00 -25.57
CA VAL A 88 0.51 -1.80 -26.41
C VAL A 88 0.46 -2.66 -27.68
N SER A 89 -0.04 -3.90 -27.59
CA SER A 89 -0.03 -4.81 -28.74
C SER A 89 -1.07 -4.48 -29.81
N GLN A 90 -2.13 -3.74 -29.47
CA GLN A 90 -3.23 -3.47 -30.38
C GLN A 90 -3.47 -1.97 -30.63
N ASN A 91 -2.77 -1.08 -29.90
CA ASN A 91 -3.01 0.36 -29.88
C ASN A 91 -4.50 0.72 -29.69
N ARG A 92 -5.19 0.02 -28.78
CA ARG A 92 -6.60 0.26 -28.46
C ARG A 92 -6.72 0.76 -27.04
N PRO A 93 -7.65 1.70 -26.76
CA PRO A 93 -7.93 2.09 -25.40
C PRO A 93 -8.43 0.87 -24.62
N LEU A 94 -7.98 0.75 -23.38
CA LEU A 94 -8.49 -0.25 -22.47
C LEU A 94 -9.86 0.18 -21.98
N MET A 95 -10.80 -0.73 -22.11
CA MET A 95 -12.18 -0.53 -21.70
C MET A 95 -12.64 -1.71 -20.86
N ILE A 96 -13.43 -1.42 -19.84
CA ILE A 96 -14.09 -2.41 -19.00
C ILE A 96 -15.53 -1.91 -18.82
N ASP A 97 -16.52 -2.73 -19.14
CA ASP A 97 -17.95 -2.39 -19.03
C ASP A 97 -18.29 -1.07 -19.75
N GLY A 98 -17.77 -0.85 -20.98
CA GLY A 98 -18.04 0.34 -21.80
C GLY A 98 -17.38 1.63 -21.31
N LYS A 99 -16.53 1.57 -20.28
CA LYS A 99 -15.81 2.71 -19.72
C LYS A 99 -14.32 2.62 -19.97
N HIS A 100 -13.71 3.76 -20.28
CA HIS A 100 -12.27 3.86 -20.40
C HIS A 100 -11.59 3.63 -19.05
N VAL A 101 -10.55 2.80 -19.05
CA VAL A 101 -9.65 2.65 -17.90
C VAL A 101 -8.71 3.84 -17.88
N THR A 102 -8.72 4.61 -16.79
CA THR A 102 -7.89 5.80 -16.64
C THR A 102 -6.50 5.45 -16.12
N VAL A 103 -5.53 6.33 -16.35
CA VAL A 103 -4.20 6.23 -15.74
C VAL A 103 -4.29 6.24 -14.22
N SER A 104 -5.23 7.01 -13.66
CA SER A 104 -5.45 7.07 -12.21
C SER A 104 -5.90 5.71 -11.67
N ASP A 105 -6.81 5.03 -12.36
CA ASP A 105 -7.28 3.70 -11.96
C ASP A 105 -6.12 2.68 -11.94
N ILE A 106 -5.22 2.73 -12.94
CA ILE A 106 -4.05 1.84 -12.97
C ILE A 106 -3.03 2.24 -11.90
N ASP A 107 -2.71 3.52 -11.73
CA ASP A 107 -1.79 3.96 -10.67
C ASP A 107 -2.28 3.50 -9.29
N GLY A 108 -3.59 3.53 -9.05
CA GLY A 108 -4.18 3.01 -7.82
C GLY A 108 -4.18 1.49 -7.71
N ALA A 109 -4.49 0.80 -8.81
CA ALA A 109 -4.38 -0.65 -8.88
C ALA A 109 -2.93 -1.11 -8.64
N LEU A 110 -1.93 -0.38 -9.13
CA LEU A 110 -0.52 -0.67 -8.94
C LEU A 110 -0.11 -0.53 -7.48
N GLN A 111 -0.48 0.58 -6.84
CA GLN A 111 -0.24 0.76 -5.40
C GLN A 111 -0.91 -0.35 -4.59
N PHE A 112 -2.08 -0.81 -5.02
CA PHE A 112 -2.78 -1.90 -4.38
C PHE A 112 -2.08 -3.26 -4.58
N VAL A 113 -1.89 -3.69 -5.83
CA VAL A 113 -1.40 -5.03 -6.20
C VAL A 113 0.03 -5.25 -5.70
N THR A 114 0.92 -4.25 -5.81
CA THR A 114 2.30 -4.36 -5.34
C THR A 114 2.42 -4.52 -3.82
N ASN A 115 1.44 -4.01 -3.06
CA ASN A 115 1.40 -4.15 -1.60
C ASN A 115 0.67 -5.44 -1.16
N THR A 116 -0.12 -6.06 -2.04
CA THR A 116 -0.86 -7.30 -1.75
C THR A 116 -0.16 -8.55 -2.21
N GLU A 117 0.56 -8.48 -3.33
CA GLU A 117 1.25 -9.61 -3.92
C GLU A 117 2.76 -9.39 -3.98
N LYS A 118 3.51 -10.40 -3.55
CA LYS A 118 4.96 -10.46 -3.78
C LYS A 118 5.20 -11.18 -5.11
N SER A 119 5.02 -10.50 -6.24
CA SER A 119 5.47 -11.09 -7.51
C SER A 119 7.00 -11.06 -7.55
N SER A 120 7.63 -12.22 -7.79
CA SER A 120 9.10 -12.35 -7.82
C SER A 120 9.72 -11.81 -9.10
N ASP A 121 8.90 -11.65 -10.16
CA ASP A 121 9.38 -11.45 -11.53
C ASP A 121 9.03 -10.05 -12.07
N GLY A 122 8.47 -9.16 -11.25
CA GLY A 122 8.07 -7.81 -11.66
C GLY A 122 6.88 -7.74 -12.63
N LEU A 123 6.34 -8.89 -13.05
CA LEU A 123 5.06 -8.99 -13.76
C LEU A 123 3.92 -8.86 -12.74
N LEU A 124 2.98 -7.95 -12.99
CA LEU A 124 1.80 -7.80 -12.14
C LEU A 124 0.75 -8.84 -12.50
N CYS A 125 0.07 -9.35 -11.49
CA CYS A 125 -1.04 -10.26 -11.69
C CYS A 125 -2.17 -9.54 -12.44
N SER A 126 -2.37 -9.95 -13.69
CA SER A 126 -3.41 -9.40 -14.58
C SER A 126 -4.82 -9.60 -14.00
N GLU A 127 -5.03 -10.70 -13.28
CA GLU A 127 -6.29 -10.97 -12.57
C GLU A 127 -6.51 -10.01 -11.39
N CYS A 128 -5.47 -9.69 -10.62
CA CYS A 128 -5.57 -8.76 -9.50
C CYS A 128 -5.82 -7.32 -9.97
N LEU A 129 -5.16 -6.89 -11.05
CA LEU A 129 -5.43 -5.59 -11.68
C LEU A 129 -6.90 -5.49 -12.10
N TYR A 130 -7.44 -6.50 -12.78
CA TYR A 130 -8.84 -6.48 -13.18
C TYR A 130 -9.82 -6.51 -12.01
N LYS A 131 -9.57 -7.36 -11.01
CA LYS A 131 -10.41 -7.42 -9.81
C LYS A 131 -10.47 -6.04 -9.17
N TYR A 132 -9.33 -5.37 -9.01
CA TYR A 132 -9.29 -4.00 -8.50
C TYR A 132 -10.09 -3.03 -9.36
N LEU A 133 -9.87 -3.01 -10.68
CA LEU A 133 -10.57 -2.09 -11.57
C LEU A 133 -12.09 -2.26 -11.53
N ARG A 134 -12.58 -3.50 -11.41
CA ARG A 134 -14.02 -3.78 -11.30
C ARG A 134 -14.60 -3.50 -9.93
N THR A 135 -13.79 -3.49 -8.86
CA THR A 135 -14.29 -3.31 -7.49
C THR A 135 -14.13 -1.90 -6.96
N LEU A 136 -13.02 -1.23 -7.30
CA LEU A 136 -12.60 0.04 -6.71
C LEU A 136 -12.34 1.14 -7.75
N GLY A 137 -12.07 0.78 -9.01
CA GLY A 137 -11.88 1.76 -10.08
C GLY A 137 -13.15 2.53 -10.42
N GLU A 138 -13.02 3.68 -11.07
CA GLU A 138 -14.16 4.50 -11.55
C GLU A 138 -15.06 3.73 -12.53
N ALA A 139 -14.48 2.73 -13.22
CA ALA A 139 -15.21 1.78 -14.04
C ALA A 139 -16.32 1.03 -13.27
N SER A 140 -16.21 0.86 -11.95
CA SER A 140 -17.18 0.14 -11.08
C SER A 140 -18.45 0.92 -10.75
N GLU A 141 -18.54 2.22 -11.07
CA GLU A 141 -19.73 3.03 -10.76
C GLU A 141 -20.98 2.52 -11.50
N GLY A 142 -22.01 2.13 -10.74
CA GLY A 142 -23.30 1.65 -11.25
C GLY A 142 -23.49 0.13 -11.26
N TYR A 143 -22.44 -0.66 -10.96
CA TYR A 143 -22.51 -2.12 -11.01
C TYR A 143 -22.72 -2.78 -9.64
N LEU A 144 -22.06 -2.26 -8.61
CA LEU A 144 -22.19 -2.75 -7.24
C LEU A 144 -23.28 -1.97 -6.51
N THR A 145 -24.15 -2.69 -5.79
CA THR A 145 -24.98 -2.07 -4.76
C THR A 145 -24.09 -1.50 -3.65
N ASP A 146 -24.60 -0.51 -2.91
CA ASP A 146 -23.86 0.07 -1.78
C ASP A 146 -23.44 -1.01 -0.77
N SER A 147 -24.29 -2.03 -0.55
CA SER A 147 -23.99 -3.16 0.32
C SER A 147 -22.85 -4.05 -0.18
N GLU A 148 -22.77 -4.32 -1.49
CA GLU A 148 -21.68 -5.11 -2.08
C GLU A 148 -20.37 -4.32 -2.02
N ARG A 149 -20.43 -3.02 -2.33
CA ARG A 149 -19.28 -2.10 -2.22
C ARG A 149 -18.75 -2.06 -0.79
N GLU A 150 -19.62 -1.87 0.22
CA GLU A 150 -19.24 -1.89 1.63
C GLU A 150 -18.61 -3.22 2.05
N THR A 151 -19.16 -4.34 1.59
CA THR A 151 -18.62 -5.68 1.88
C THR A 151 -17.19 -5.82 1.34
N ILE A 152 -16.99 -5.41 0.09
CA ILE A 152 -15.68 -5.45 -0.58
C ILE A 152 -14.67 -4.55 0.15
N ILE A 153 -15.05 -3.31 0.47
CA ILE A 153 -14.23 -2.37 1.25
C ILE A 153 -13.87 -2.98 2.61
N GLY A 154 -14.82 -3.60 3.30
CA GLY A 154 -14.60 -4.27 4.58
C GLY A 154 -13.57 -5.39 4.48
N GLN A 155 -13.67 -6.23 3.45
CA GLN A 155 -12.68 -7.28 3.18
C GLN A 155 -11.28 -6.71 2.93
N TYR A 156 -11.18 -5.61 2.16
CA TYR A 156 -9.88 -4.97 1.92
C TYR A 156 -9.27 -4.35 3.17
N ILE A 157 -10.06 -3.64 3.99
CA ILE A 157 -9.58 -3.07 5.25
C ILE A 157 -9.07 -4.18 6.17
N LYS A 158 -9.79 -5.31 6.23
CA LYS A 158 -9.34 -6.52 6.94
C LYS A 158 -8.01 -7.01 6.42
N GLU A 159 -7.91 -7.22 5.11
CA GLU A 159 -6.71 -7.79 4.50
C GLU A 159 -5.47 -6.93 4.77
N VAL A 160 -5.56 -5.65 4.49
CA VAL A 160 -4.48 -4.67 4.65
C VAL A 160 -4.14 -4.48 6.13
N GLY A 161 -5.16 -4.36 6.98
CA GLY A 161 -5.00 -4.22 8.43
C GLY A 161 -4.27 -5.40 9.06
N TYR A 162 -4.70 -6.63 8.73
CA TYR A 162 -4.11 -7.85 9.28
C TYR A 162 -2.71 -8.13 8.74
N ARG A 163 -2.45 -7.89 7.45
CA ARG A 163 -1.09 -7.98 6.90
C ARG A 163 -0.14 -7.07 7.68
N MET A 164 -0.51 -5.81 7.87
CA MET A 164 0.33 -4.86 8.58
C MET A 164 0.49 -5.20 10.08
N ALA A 165 -0.59 -5.57 10.76
CA ALA A 165 -0.51 -5.95 12.18
C ALA A 165 0.42 -7.17 12.38
N SER A 166 0.40 -8.09 11.43
CA SER A 166 1.25 -9.29 11.47
C SER A 166 2.71 -8.94 11.21
N GLU A 167 3.00 -8.06 10.26
CA GLU A 167 4.35 -7.57 10.01
C GLU A 167 4.93 -6.80 11.21
N LEU A 168 4.11 -5.96 11.88
CA LEU A 168 4.49 -5.27 13.12
C LEU A 168 4.73 -6.26 14.28
N SER A 169 4.10 -7.43 14.22
CA SER A 169 4.28 -8.53 15.18
C SER A 169 5.42 -9.48 14.78
N GLY A 170 6.15 -9.19 13.70
CA GLY A 170 7.27 -10.03 13.23
C GLY A 170 6.84 -11.33 12.55
N THR A 171 5.65 -11.35 11.96
CA THR A 171 5.10 -12.51 11.23
C THR A 171 4.62 -12.18 9.83
N THR A 172 4.66 -13.16 8.95
CA THR A 172 4.01 -13.11 7.64
C THR A 172 2.66 -13.80 7.69
N VAL A 173 1.70 -13.31 6.91
CA VAL A 173 0.40 -13.94 6.75
C VAL A 173 0.27 -14.36 5.29
N GLU A 174 0.02 -15.65 5.07
CA GLU A 174 -0.22 -16.20 3.73
C GLU A 174 -1.60 -15.82 3.20
N ASN A 175 -2.63 -15.77 4.07
CA ASN A 175 -3.97 -15.31 3.70
C ASN A 175 -4.56 -14.37 4.78
N PRO A 176 -4.52 -13.04 4.56
CA PRO A 176 -4.98 -12.06 5.55
C PRO A 176 -6.51 -11.99 5.74
N LEU A 177 -7.31 -12.66 4.89
CA LEU A 177 -8.75 -12.78 5.07
C LEU A 177 -9.13 -13.95 6.00
N HIS A 178 -8.22 -14.89 6.23
CA HIS A 178 -8.43 -16.05 7.09
C HIS A 178 -7.36 -16.13 8.17
N VAL A 179 -7.38 -15.15 9.08
CA VAL A 179 -6.41 -15.06 10.17
C VAL A 179 -6.72 -16.07 11.26
N THR A 180 -5.74 -16.91 11.56
CA THR A 180 -5.80 -17.92 12.63
C THR A 180 -5.77 -17.29 14.01
N GLU A 181 -6.34 -17.97 15.03
CA GLU A 181 -6.22 -17.50 16.43
C GLU A 181 -4.76 -17.38 16.90
N ASN A 182 -3.85 -18.19 16.36
CA ASN A 182 -2.42 -18.07 16.67
C ASN A 182 -1.85 -16.72 16.19
N GLN A 183 -2.22 -16.27 15.00
CA GLN A 183 -1.83 -14.95 14.49
C GLN A 183 -2.46 -13.82 15.32
N LYS A 184 -3.74 -13.94 15.69
CA LYS A 184 -4.38 -12.98 16.61
C LYS A 184 -3.69 -12.92 17.96
N ASN A 185 -3.25 -14.06 18.50
CA ASN A 185 -2.48 -14.11 19.74
C ASN A 185 -1.14 -13.37 19.63
N ARG A 186 -0.42 -13.50 18.51
CA ARG A 186 0.81 -12.72 18.28
C ARG A 186 0.57 -11.22 18.22
N ILE A 187 -0.54 -10.79 17.60
CA ILE A 187 -0.94 -9.37 17.62
C ILE A 187 -1.24 -8.92 19.06
N ARG A 188 -1.93 -9.74 19.87
CA ARG A 188 -2.18 -9.47 21.30
C ARG A 188 -0.89 -9.40 22.11
N GLU A 189 0.06 -10.29 21.87
CA GLU A 189 1.41 -10.25 22.48
C GLU A 189 2.14 -8.96 22.12
N ARG A 190 2.10 -8.57 20.84
CA ARG A 190 2.69 -7.31 20.38
C ARG A 190 2.06 -6.09 21.07
N ILE A 191 0.75 -6.07 21.24
CA ILE A 191 0.05 -5.01 22.00
C ILE A 191 0.60 -4.91 23.43
N GLN A 192 0.85 -6.05 24.08
CA GLN A 192 1.44 -6.06 25.43
C GLN A 192 2.89 -5.52 25.42
N GLU A 193 3.71 -5.87 24.43
CA GLU A 193 5.07 -5.34 24.29
C GLU A 193 5.10 -3.83 24.07
N VAL A 194 4.22 -3.33 23.20
CA VAL A 194 4.07 -1.91 22.91
C VAL A 194 3.60 -1.17 24.16
N SER A 195 2.68 -1.75 24.93
CA SER A 195 2.21 -1.20 26.20
C SER A 195 3.32 -1.14 27.25
N LYS A 196 4.16 -2.19 27.37
CA LYS A 196 5.36 -2.18 28.23
C LYS A 196 6.33 -1.08 27.81
N SER A 197 6.56 -0.93 26.50
CA SER A 197 7.44 0.12 25.94
C SER A 197 6.91 1.52 26.24
N ARG A 198 5.60 1.76 26.10
CA ARG A 198 4.93 3.01 26.48
C ARG A 198 5.18 3.34 27.96
N SER A 199 5.02 2.36 28.86
CA SER A 199 5.26 2.56 30.29
C SER A 199 6.73 2.89 30.59
N ARG A 200 7.68 2.26 29.89
CA ARG A 200 9.12 2.60 30.01
C ARG A 200 9.38 4.05 29.62
N TRP A 201 8.84 4.52 28.49
CA TRP A 201 8.99 5.91 28.07
C TRP A 201 8.32 6.89 29.02
N ALA A 202 7.16 6.54 29.59
CA ALA A 202 6.52 7.37 30.61
C ALA A 202 7.39 7.53 31.87
N SER A 203 8.05 6.46 32.31
CA SER A 203 9.01 6.51 33.42
C SER A 203 10.24 7.37 33.10
N VAL A 204 10.77 7.27 31.87
CA VAL A 204 11.87 8.13 31.41
C VAL A 204 11.44 9.59 31.40
N LEU A 205 10.27 9.90 30.84
CA LEU A 205 9.71 11.25 30.79
C LEU A 205 9.57 11.87 32.18
N LEU A 206 9.04 11.12 33.15
CA LEU A 206 8.91 11.58 34.53
C LEU A 206 10.26 11.90 35.18
N ARG A 207 11.29 11.07 34.92
CA ARG A 207 12.65 11.33 35.40
C ARG A 207 13.23 12.60 34.79
N LEU A 208 13.11 12.77 33.48
CA LEU A 208 13.66 13.93 32.76
C LEU A 208 13.01 15.25 33.17
N LYS A 209 11.69 15.24 33.40
CA LYS A 209 10.95 16.41 33.93
C LYS A 209 11.41 16.80 35.33
N ARG A 210 11.76 15.83 36.18
CA ARG A 210 12.27 16.10 37.55
C ARG A 210 13.71 16.62 37.55
N SER A 211 14.53 16.22 36.59
CA SER A 211 15.92 16.67 36.48
C SER A 211 16.09 18.02 35.77
N GLY A 212 15.01 18.68 35.36
CA GLY A 212 15.07 19.97 34.66
C GLY A 212 15.73 19.88 33.28
N THR A 213 15.57 18.75 32.60
CA THR A 213 16.13 18.52 31.25
C THR A 213 15.52 19.48 30.23
N ASP A 214 16.26 19.78 29.17
CA ASP A 214 15.81 20.54 27.99
C ASP A 214 14.41 20.08 27.51
N GLY A 215 13.55 21.06 27.23
CA GLY A 215 12.18 20.85 26.73
C GLY A 215 12.15 20.06 25.44
N ASP A 216 13.13 20.24 24.55
CA ASP A 216 13.19 19.52 23.27
C ASP A 216 13.34 18.00 23.49
N VAL A 217 14.13 17.61 24.49
CA VAL A 217 14.34 16.19 24.85
C VAL A 217 13.08 15.62 25.49
N ILE A 218 12.39 16.42 26.32
CA ILE A 218 11.11 16.02 26.93
C ILE A 218 10.06 15.77 25.85
N ASP A 219 9.96 16.65 24.86
CA ASP A 219 9.00 16.54 23.75
C ASP A 219 9.29 15.33 22.87
N LEU A 220 10.57 15.05 22.57
CA LEU A 220 10.96 13.84 21.84
C LEU A 220 10.48 12.57 22.57
N ILE A 221 10.69 12.49 23.88
CA ILE A 221 10.29 11.33 24.68
C ILE A 221 8.76 11.22 24.78
N ASP A 222 8.05 12.34 24.84
CA ASP A 222 6.59 12.37 24.80
C ASP A 222 6.07 11.86 23.43
N ASN A 223 6.74 12.24 22.34
CA ASN A 223 6.44 11.72 21.00
C ASN A 223 6.63 10.20 20.93
N TYR A 224 7.72 9.65 21.47
CA TYR A 224 7.90 8.18 21.56
C TYR A 224 6.77 7.50 22.33
N ARG A 225 6.35 8.07 23.46
CA ARG A 225 5.22 7.54 24.25
C ARG A 225 3.92 7.56 23.45
N SER A 226 3.62 8.68 22.79
CA SER A 226 2.42 8.86 21.97
C SER A 226 2.41 7.91 20.77
N LEU A 227 3.56 7.68 20.15
CA LEU A 227 3.71 6.75 19.05
C LEU A 227 3.37 5.31 19.46
N HIS A 228 3.91 4.82 20.59
CA HIS A 228 3.54 3.50 21.10
C HIS A 228 2.06 3.40 21.48
N ARG A 229 1.45 4.48 22.00
CA ARG A 229 0.00 4.49 22.25
C ARG A 229 -0.78 4.29 20.96
N LEU A 230 -0.46 5.02 19.90
CA LEU A 230 -1.17 4.91 18.62
C LEU A 230 -0.93 3.56 17.95
N GLU A 231 0.26 2.98 18.07
CA GLU A 231 0.57 1.65 17.54
C GLU A 231 -0.32 0.59 18.23
N ALA A 232 -0.49 0.67 19.55
CA ALA A 232 -1.42 -0.20 20.26
C ALA A 232 -2.89 0.01 19.86
N VAL A 233 -3.31 1.26 19.64
CA VAL A 233 -4.67 1.58 19.14
C VAL A 233 -4.89 0.96 17.76
N PHE A 234 -3.93 1.09 16.85
CA PHE A 234 -4.00 0.48 15.52
C PHE A 234 -4.14 -1.05 15.60
N LEU A 235 -3.30 -1.72 16.38
CA LEU A 235 -3.33 -3.18 16.52
C LEU A 235 -4.65 -3.66 17.16
N HIS A 236 -5.19 -2.92 18.14
CA HIS A 236 -6.51 -3.21 18.70
C HIS A 236 -7.61 -3.09 17.67
N GLN A 237 -7.59 -2.03 16.85
CA GLN A 237 -8.58 -1.84 15.80
C GLN A 237 -8.58 -3.00 14.80
N VAL A 238 -7.41 -3.48 14.40
CA VAL A 238 -7.28 -4.61 13.48
C VAL A 238 -7.95 -5.87 14.05
N LEU A 239 -7.76 -6.15 15.35
CA LEU A 239 -8.41 -7.30 16.00
C LEU A 239 -9.94 -7.17 16.06
N GLN A 240 -10.46 -5.94 16.10
CA GLN A 240 -11.91 -5.66 16.15
C GLN A 240 -12.57 -5.76 14.77
N LEU A 241 -11.81 -5.79 13.67
CA LEU A 241 -12.40 -5.91 12.33
C LEU A 241 -13.17 -7.23 12.16
N ASP A 242 -12.82 -8.29 12.90
CA ASP A 242 -13.52 -9.58 12.88
C ASP A 242 -14.73 -9.70 13.80
N GLU A 243 -15.00 -8.69 14.63
CA GLU A 243 -16.16 -8.73 15.52
C GLU A 243 -17.41 -8.35 14.72
N ASP A 244 -18.33 -9.30 14.51
CA ASP A 244 -19.66 -9.07 13.94
C ASP A 244 -20.49 -8.23 14.92
N THR A 245 -20.27 -6.92 14.88
CA THR A 245 -21.08 -5.96 15.61
C THR A 245 -21.93 -5.17 14.60
N GLU A 246 -23.19 -4.89 14.94
CA GLU A 246 -24.07 -4.03 14.14
C GLU A 246 -23.50 -2.62 13.88
N HIS A 247 -22.38 -2.28 14.52
CA HIS A 247 -21.65 -1.01 14.42
C HIS A 247 -20.38 -1.12 13.56
N ASN A 248 -20.11 -2.28 12.96
CA ASN A 248 -18.90 -2.53 12.17
C ASN A 248 -19.06 -1.94 10.76
N ASN A 249 -19.15 -0.61 10.68
CA ASN A 249 -19.26 0.11 9.42
C ASN A 249 -17.86 0.19 8.75
N PRO A 250 -17.66 -0.42 7.57
CA PRO A 250 -16.38 -0.43 6.87
C PRO A 250 -15.82 0.97 6.62
N SER A 251 -16.66 1.93 6.24
CA SER A 251 -16.27 3.31 5.98
C SER A 251 -15.80 4.04 7.25
N THR A 252 -16.43 3.77 8.40
CA THR A 252 -15.97 4.30 9.70
C THR A 252 -14.62 3.70 10.10
N ASN A 253 -14.46 2.38 9.95
CA ASN A 253 -13.20 1.70 10.21
C ASN A 253 -12.08 2.22 9.30
N LEU A 254 -12.37 2.43 8.01
CA LEU A 254 -11.45 3.00 7.04
C LEU A 254 -10.93 4.36 7.49
N ARG A 255 -11.83 5.30 7.76
CA ARG A 255 -11.47 6.66 8.20
C ARG A 255 -10.66 6.65 9.49
N PHE A 256 -11.03 5.78 10.43
CA PHE A 256 -10.32 5.66 11.69
C PHE A 256 -8.90 5.08 11.51
N MET A 257 -8.76 4.00 10.74
CA MET A 257 -7.46 3.40 10.43
C MET A 257 -6.59 4.37 9.64
N GLN A 258 -7.13 5.02 8.61
CA GLN A 258 -6.45 6.04 7.83
C GLN A 258 -5.96 7.19 8.72
N GLY A 259 -6.82 7.71 9.60
CA GLY A 259 -6.47 8.77 10.55
C GLY A 259 -5.38 8.34 11.54
N THR A 260 -5.42 7.10 12.01
CA THR A 260 -4.42 6.54 12.93
C THR A 260 -3.08 6.34 12.21
N SER A 261 -3.08 5.78 11.00
CA SER A 261 -1.88 5.57 10.18
C SER A 261 -1.18 6.88 9.81
N ARG A 262 -1.95 7.92 9.43
CA ARG A 262 -1.40 9.27 9.18
C ARG A 262 -0.71 9.85 10.40
N LYS A 263 -1.34 9.73 11.58
CA LYS A 263 -0.74 10.21 12.83
C LYS A 263 0.51 9.44 13.21
N LEU A 264 0.52 8.12 13.01
CA LEU A 264 1.69 7.26 13.21
C LEU A 264 2.86 7.64 12.31
N LEU A 265 2.59 7.88 11.02
CA LEU A 265 3.58 8.32 10.04
C LEU A 265 4.16 9.70 10.43
N SER A 266 3.29 10.67 10.71
CA SER A 266 3.69 12.02 11.13
C SER A 266 4.56 12.01 12.39
N LEU A 267 4.19 11.23 13.42
CA LEU A 267 5.00 11.10 14.63
C LEU A 267 6.35 10.42 14.37
N THR A 268 6.38 9.39 13.51
CA THR A 268 7.61 8.68 13.17
C THR A 268 8.59 9.63 12.48
N GLN A 269 8.12 10.45 11.54
CA GLN A 269 8.91 11.48 10.87
C GLN A 269 9.38 12.56 11.84
N ALA A 270 8.51 13.03 12.75
CA ALA A 270 8.87 14.03 13.75
C ALA A 270 9.97 13.52 14.70
N ILE A 271 9.81 12.30 15.22
CA ILE A 271 10.81 11.63 16.07
C ILE A 271 12.14 11.50 15.37
N ARG A 272 12.15 11.09 14.10
CA ARG A 272 13.39 10.95 13.33
C ARG A 272 14.12 12.30 13.22
N ARG A 273 13.43 13.35 12.75
CA ARG A 273 14.00 14.69 12.62
C ARG A 273 14.51 15.25 13.95
N GLN A 274 13.72 15.12 15.01
CA GLN A 274 14.10 15.58 16.35
C GLN A 274 15.30 14.79 16.91
N THR A 275 15.33 13.47 16.71
CA THR A 275 16.45 12.62 17.15
C THR A 275 17.74 13.01 16.44
N GLU A 276 17.70 13.18 15.10
CA GLU A 276 18.85 13.63 14.31
C GLU A 276 19.36 15.00 14.79
N THR A 277 18.44 15.96 15.01
CA THR A 277 18.78 17.30 15.50
C THR A 277 19.45 17.25 16.88
N LEU A 278 18.83 16.58 17.85
CA LEU A 278 19.31 16.52 19.23
C LEU A 278 20.63 15.74 19.37
N VAL A 279 20.85 14.74 18.53
CA VAL A 279 22.12 13.99 18.48
C VAL A 279 23.24 14.85 17.89
N ASN A 280 22.97 15.58 16.81
CA ASN A 280 23.95 16.45 16.16
C ASN A 280 24.32 17.67 17.03
N GLU A 281 23.34 18.20 17.75
CA GLU A 281 23.53 19.31 18.71
C GLU A 281 24.16 18.87 20.04
N HIS A 282 24.47 17.58 20.22
CA HIS A 282 25.03 17.01 21.46
C HIS A 282 24.15 17.28 22.70
N LYS A 283 22.85 17.50 22.53
CA LYS A 283 21.89 17.73 23.62
C LYS A 283 21.49 16.43 24.34
N VAL A 284 21.88 15.28 23.81
CA VAL A 284 21.60 13.97 24.41
C VAL A 284 22.88 13.12 24.46
N GLU A 285 23.19 12.60 25.64
CA GLU A 285 24.41 11.83 25.90
C GLU A 285 24.14 10.50 26.61
N GLY A 286 25.19 9.67 26.70
CA GLY A 286 25.20 8.43 27.48
C GLY A 286 24.14 7.41 27.06
N GLU A 287 23.54 6.75 28.05
CA GLU A 287 22.56 5.68 27.83
C GLU A 287 21.30 6.16 27.07
N LEU A 288 20.91 7.43 27.24
CA LEU A 288 19.74 7.99 26.56
C LEU A 288 19.98 8.11 25.05
N LYS A 289 21.17 8.55 24.64
CA LYS A 289 21.55 8.61 23.22
C LYS A 289 21.50 7.21 22.58
N THR A 290 22.08 6.21 23.24
CA THR A 290 22.07 4.82 22.76
C THR A 290 20.65 4.26 22.65
N LEU A 291 19.79 4.56 23.62
CA LEU A 291 18.38 4.16 23.59
C LEU A 291 17.64 4.80 22.41
N LEU A 292 17.78 6.11 22.21
CA LEU A 292 17.15 6.85 21.12
C LEU A 292 17.60 6.32 19.75
N LEU A 293 18.90 6.14 19.53
CA LEU A 293 19.43 5.63 18.26
C LEU A 293 18.92 4.21 17.96
N ARG A 294 18.95 3.30 18.95
CA ARG A 294 18.40 1.94 18.78
C ARG A 294 16.90 1.97 18.46
N SER A 295 16.15 2.87 19.09
CA SER A 295 14.73 3.02 18.83
C SER A 295 14.44 3.67 17.48
N ALA A 296 15.25 4.63 17.03
CA ALA A 296 15.15 5.27 15.73
C ALA A 296 15.44 4.26 14.59
N GLU A 297 16.46 3.40 14.75
CA GLU A 297 16.79 2.40 13.73
C GLU A 297 15.65 1.41 13.50
N LYS A 298 15.09 0.84 14.57
CA LYS A 298 13.89 -0.02 14.49
C LYS A 298 12.69 0.67 13.83
N ARG A 299 12.62 1.99 13.91
CA ARG A 299 11.51 2.78 13.37
C ARG A 299 11.71 3.12 11.90
N ARG A 300 12.96 3.25 11.45
CA ARG A 300 13.29 3.48 10.04
C ARG A 300 12.72 2.38 9.14
N GLU A 301 12.73 1.14 9.61
CA GLU A 301 12.13 0.00 8.89
C GLU A 301 10.59 0.03 8.84
N MET A 302 9.94 0.77 9.76
CA MET A 302 8.48 0.84 9.85
C MET A 302 7.88 2.06 9.12
N GLU A 303 8.64 3.14 8.94
CA GLU A 303 8.21 4.34 8.22
C GLU A 303 7.65 4.04 6.81
N PRO A 304 8.34 3.29 5.92
CA PRO A 304 7.80 2.97 4.60
C PRO A 304 6.49 2.16 4.69
N ARG A 305 6.33 1.31 5.73
CA ARG A 305 5.12 0.50 5.92
C ARG A 305 3.91 1.37 6.26
N PHE A 306 4.06 2.31 7.19
CA PHE A 306 2.99 3.26 7.53
C PHE A 306 2.68 4.23 6.38
N SER A 307 3.70 4.60 5.59
CA SER A 307 3.52 5.38 4.36
C SER A 307 2.65 4.61 3.36
N ASN A 308 3.02 3.37 3.06
CA ASN A 308 2.28 2.51 2.13
C ASN A 308 0.84 2.28 2.61
N LEU A 309 0.64 1.93 3.89
CA LEU A 309 -0.69 1.77 4.47
C LEU A 309 -1.53 3.04 4.32
N THR A 310 -0.94 4.20 4.59
CA THR A 310 -1.65 5.48 4.46
C THR A 310 -2.06 5.76 3.02
N SER A 311 -1.21 5.41 2.05
CA SER A 311 -1.52 5.52 0.61
C SER A 311 -2.72 4.66 0.25
N VAL A 312 -2.63 3.35 0.54
CA VAL A 312 -3.68 2.37 0.23
C VAL A 312 -5.01 2.73 0.88
N LEU A 313 -5.01 3.08 2.17
CA LEU A 313 -6.26 3.47 2.85
C LEU A 313 -6.81 4.82 2.34
N SER A 314 -5.96 5.71 1.83
CA SER A 314 -6.41 6.99 1.27
C SER A 314 -7.02 6.84 -0.11
N GLU A 315 -6.48 5.93 -0.91
CA GLU A 315 -7.03 5.55 -2.20
C GLU A 315 -8.44 4.96 -2.04
N ILE A 316 -8.59 3.95 -1.18
CA ILE A 316 -9.90 3.38 -0.85
C ILE A 316 -10.84 4.47 -0.29
N GLY A 317 -10.29 5.41 0.50
CA GLY A 317 -11.03 6.55 1.03
C GLY A 317 -11.55 7.50 -0.06
N ALA A 318 -10.76 7.77 -1.10
CA ALA A 318 -11.16 8.64 -2.19
C ALA A 318 -12.33 8.04 -2.98
N HIS A 319 -12.26 6.75 -3.30
CA HIS A 319 -13.33 6.03 -4.01
C HIS A 319 -14.61 5.82 -3.18
N THR A 320 -14.59 6.14 -1.89
CA THR A 320 -15.75 6.06 -0.99
C THR A 320 -16.34 7.41 -0.60
N THR A 321 -15.69 8.53 -0.94
CA THR A 321 -16.14 9.89 -0.59
C THR A 321 -16.50 10.76 -1.80
N SER A 322 -16.37 10.27 -3.03
CA SER A 322 -16.81 10.96 -4.26
C SER A 322 -18.33 10.97 -4.50
N GLN A 323 -19.14 10.86 -3.43
CA GLN A 323 -20.60 11.09 -3.45
C GLN A 323 -20.99 12.12 -2.38
#